data_AF-A0A6B3P5Y3-F1
#
_entry.id   AF-A0A6B3P5Y3-F1
#
_cell.length_a   1.000
_cell.length_b   1.000
_cell.length_c   1.000
_cell.angle_alpha   90.00
_cell.angle_beta   90.00
_cell.angle_gamma   90.00
#
_symmetry.space_group_name_H-M   'P 1'
#
loop_
_entity.id
_entity.type
_entity.pdbx_description
1 polymer ?
#
loop_
_entity_poly.entity_id
_entity_poly.type
_entity_poly.pdbx_seq_one_letter_code
_entity_poly.pdbx_strand_id
1 'polypeptide(L)'
;MLKSSNWLLKRFVVGCVLCLLLCLAWAPPAANAQPPGQEQLPVPVKEEQLPVPQGLPQEVEETFENNKYKIITLNEETPFYRYYGGQSGQKGLFMTPFFTNYRSKAISSLALNPLWGNNAMYRSIAKLPAGTKVAIGVVAGISKCLPGGEKQVYYPKNIGQNSNLFNLIDWSSKTPLKMDDLVCDDDD
;
A
#
# COMPACT_ATOMS: atom_id res chain seq x y z
N MET A 1 10.08 -57.06 -31.61
CA MET A 1 11.40 -57.18 -30.94
C MET A 1 11.27 -56.69 -29.50
N LEU A 2 11.93 -57.38 -28.58
CA LEU A 2 11.63 -57.49 -27.15
C LEU A 2 11.97 -56.25 -26.30
N LYS A 3 11.22 -56.09 -25.20
CA LYS A 3 11.61 -55.37 -23.96
C LYS A 3 12.79 -56.11 -23.28
N SER A 4 13.72 -55.38 -22.66
CA SER A 4 14.32 -55.85 -21.40
C SER A 4 14.87 -54.71 -20.54
N SER A 5 14.37 -54.66 -19.32
CA SER A 5 14.84 -53.92 -18.16
C SER A 5 16.24 -54.37 -17.71
N ASN A 6 16.95 -53.54 -16.93
CA ASN A 6 17.99 -54.04 -16.04
C ASN A 6 17.89 -53.39 -14.65
N TRP A 7 17.97 -54.27 -13.66
CA TRP A 7 17.84 -54.07 -12.23
C TRP A 7 19.23 -54.24 -11.58
N LEU A 8 19.37 -53.78 -10.32
CA LEU A 8 20.27 -54.29 -9.27
C LEU A 8 21.72 -53.76 -9.07
N LEU A 9 21.85 -53.11 -7.90
CA LEU A 9 22.71 -53.44 -6.75
C LEU A 9 24.24 -53.39 -6.88
N LYS A 10 24.88 -52.58 -6.01
CA LYS A 10 26.12 -52.97 -5.32
C LYS A 10 26.13 -52.47 -3.87
N ARG A 11 26.59 -53.35 -2.98
CA ARG A 11 26.71 -53.27 -1.52
C ARG A 11 28.20 -53.18 -1.12
N PHE A 12 28.43 -52.98 0.19
CA PHE A 12 29.67 -53.18 1.00
C PHE A 12 30.73 -52.06 0.92
N VAL A 13 31.48 -51.63 1.96
CA VAL A 13 31.60 -51.71 3.45
C VAL A 13 33.10 -51.43 3.72
N VAL A 14 33.47 -51.09 4.97
CA VAL A 14 34.82 -50.88 5.53
C VAL A 14 35.28 -49.42 5.42
N GLY A 15 35.67 -48.70 6.47
CA GLY A 15 35.92 -48.99 7.88
C GLY A 15 37.00 -48.00 8.36
N CYS A 16 36.91 -47.49 9.59
CA CYS A 16 38.08 -47.17 10.43
C CYS A 16 37.61 -46.65 11.79
N VAL A 17 37.97 -47.38 12.84
CA VAL A 17 37.86 -46.97 14.24
C VAL A 17 39.19 -46.34 14.63
N LEU A 18 39.20 -45.08 15.07
CA LEU A 18 40.28 -44.58 15.94
C LEU A 18 39.90 -43.28 16.66
N CYS A 19 40.48 -43.15 17.86
CA CYS A 19 40.65 -41.96 18.69
C CYS A 19 39.49 -41.54 19.62
N LEU A 20 39.52 -42.15 20.81
CA LEU A 20 39.28 -41.45 22.07
C LEU A 20 40.18 -40.21 22.20
N LEU A 21 39.60 -39.06 22.58
CA LEU A 21 40.21 -38.08 23.48
C LEU A 21 39.15 -37.09 23.98
N LEU A 22 39.21 -36.81 25.28
CA LEU A 22 38.31 -35.97 26.05
C LEU A 22 38.21 -34.54 25.47
N CYS A 23 36.98 -34.00 25.42
CA CYS A 23 36.76 -32.55 25.52
C CYS A 23 35.63 -32.27 26.52
N LEU A 24 35.97 -31.38 27.44
CA LEU A 24 35.16 -30.89 28.54
C LEU A 24 33.92 -30.15 28.04
N ALA A 25 32.89 -30.16 28.88
CA ALA A 25 31.59 -29.56 28.66
C ALA A 25 31.66 -28.04 28.40
N TRP A 26 30.96 -27.60 27.35
CA TRP A 26 30.24 -26.33 27.34
C TRP A 26 29.00 -26.49 26.45
N ALA A 27 27.83 -26.57 27.07
CA ALA A 27 26.56 -26.57 26.37
C ALA A 27 26.11 -25.11 26.16
N PRO A 28 25.76 -24.69 24.92
CA PRO A 28 25.11 -23.40 24.71
C PRO A 28 23.66 -23.45 25.23
N PRO A 29 23.11 -22.31 25.72
CA PRO A 29 21.73 -22.27 26.18
C PRO A 29 20.75 -22.60 25.06
N ALA A 30 19.78 -23.45 25.38
CA ALA A 30 18.70 -23.87 24.50
C ALA A 30 17.97 -22.65 23.92
N ALA A 31 18.07 -22.49 22.59
CA ALA A 31 17.24 -21.56 21.85
C ALA A 31 15.77 -22.01 21.95
N ASN A 32 14.92 -21.07 22.36
CA ASN A 32 13.47 -21.18 22.51
C ASN A 32 12.81 -22.07 21.44
N ALA A 33 12.19 -23.16 21.89
CA ALA A 33 11.20 -23.88 21.09
C ALA A 33 9.90 -23.05 21.05
N GLN A 34 9.54 -22.53 19.88
CA GLN A 34 8.23 -21.92 19.63
C GLN A 34 7.13 -22.99 19.52
N PRO A 35 5.90 -22.74 20.03
CA PRO A 35 4.78 -23.68 19.91
C PRO A 35 4.21 -23.69 18.47
N PRO A 36 3.61 -24.83 18.05
CA PRO A 36 3.21 -25.05 16.67
C PRO A 36 1.88 -24.38 16.35
N GLY A 37 1.85 -23.73 15.18
CA GLY A 37 0.64 -23.20 14.57
C GLY A 37 0.74 -21.71 14.31
N GLN A 38 1.45 -21.33 13.25
CA GLN A 38 1.04 -20.32 12.27
C GLN A 38 1.81 -20.57 10.97
N GLU A 39 1.10 -21.03 9.95
CA GLU A 39 1.62 -21.14 8.59
C GLU A 39 1.63 -19.73 7.99
N GLN A 40 2.77 -19.03 8.13
CA GLN A 40 2.99 -17.76 7.46
C GLN A 40 3.34 -18.04 5.99
N LEU A 41 2.47 -17.58 5.08
CA LEU A 41 2.78 -17.51 3.65
C LEU A 41 3.98 -16.55 3.44
N PRO A 42 4.94 -16.89 2.57
CA PRO A 42 6.13 -16.08 2.40
C PRO A 42 5.84 -14.88 1.49
N VAL A 43 6.03 -13.66 2.01
CA VAL A 43 6.15 -12.48 1.15
C VAL A 43 7.45 -11.76 1.50
N PRO A 44 8.40 -11.61 0.55
CA PRO A 44 9.53 -10.73 0.73
C PRO A 44 9.14 -9.34 0.23
N VAL A 45 8.79 -8.40 1.11
CA VAL A 45 8.73 -6.97 0.78
C VAL A 45 9.88 -6.28 1.51
N LYS A 46 10.81 -5.71 0.75
CA LYS A 46 11.87 -4.85 1.29
C LYS A 46 11.25 -3.50 1.66
N GLU A 47 10.88 -3.35 2.92
CA GLU A 47 10.41 -2.08 3.50
C GLU A 47 11.64 -1.17 3.71
N GLU A 48 11.87 -0.24 2.79
CA GLU A 48 12.98 0.72 2.90
C GLU A 48 12.47 1.97 3.62
N GLN A 49 12.78 2.05 4.92
CA GLN A 49 12.44 3.18 5.77
C GLN A 49 13.53 4.26 5.61
N LEU A 50 13.15 5.39 5.02
CA LEU A 50 14.03 6.46 4.54
C LEU A 50 14.25 7.56 5.62
N PRO A 51 15.46 8.15 5.83
CA PRO A 51 15.72 9.13 6.89
C PRO A 51 15.03 10.50 6.70
N VAL A 52 14.89 11.25 7.79
CA VAL A 52 13.93 12.37 7.99
C VAL A 52 14.16 13.71 7.23
N PRO A 53 15.03 13.86 6.19
CA PRO A 53 14.78 14.89 5.16
C PRO A 53 13.75 14.44 4.09
N GLN A 54 13.26 13.20 4.17
CA GLN A 54 12.55 12.48 3.09
C GLN A 54 11.07 12.23 3.39
N GLY A 55 10.45 13.08 4.23
CA GLY A 55 9.01 13.07 4.52
C GLY A 55 8.19 13.93 3.55
N LEU A 56 6.87 13.79 3.61
CA LEU A 56 5.97 14.70 2.90
C LEU A 56 5.94 16.06 3.63
N PRO A 57 5.55 17.16 2.96
CA PRO A 57 5.27 18.40 3.67
C PRO A 57 4.25 18.17 4.79
N GLN A 58 4.41 18.83 5.93
CA GLN A 58 3.55 18.63 7.12
C GLN A 58 2.05 18.70 6.78
N GLU A 59 1.64 19.69 5.99
CA GLU A 59 0.25 19.85 5.55
C GLU A 59 -0.30 18.62 4.79
N VAL A 60 0.57 17.89 4.10
CA VAL A 60 0.22 16.64 3.41
C VAL A 60 0.20 15.48 4.41
N GLU A 61 1.15 15.42 5.35
CA GLU A 61 1.17 14.38 6.39
C GLU A 61 -0.09 14.42 7.25
N GLU A 62 -0.56 15.61 7.62
CA GLU A 62 -1.77 15.85 8.41
C GLU A 62 -3.06 15.38 7.70
N THR A 63 -3.02 15.21 6.37
CA THR A 63 -4.17 14.62 5.65
C THR A 63 -4.30 13.12 5.89
N PHE A 64 -3.25 12.45 6.38
CA PHE A 64 -3.27 11.04 6.73
C PHE A 64 -3.61 10.85 8.20
N GLU A 65 -4.43 9.84 8.49
CA GLU A 65 -4.84 9.52 9.85
C GLU A 65 -3.62 9.29 10.75
N ASN A 66 -3.55 10.04 11.86
CA ASN A 66 -2.43 10.04 12.80
C ASN A 66 -1.06 10.35 12.15
N ASN A 67 -1.03 11.08 11.04
CA ASN A 67 0.16 11.36 10.23
C ASN A 67 0.85 10.09 9.70
N LYS A 68 0.10 8.98 9.54
CA LYS A 68 0.66 7.67 9.14
C LYS A 68 0.38 7.37 7.68
N TYR A 69 1.45 7.19 6.92
CA TYR A 69 1.42 6.75 5.53
C TYR A 69 2.59 5.81 5.24
N LYS A 70 2.52 5.12 4.11
CA LYS A 70 3.62 4.34 3.55
C LYS A 70 3.98 4.91 2.19
N ILE A 71 5.29 5.03 1.92
CA ILE A 71 5.77 5.24 0.55
C ILE A 71 5.91 3.87 -0.11
N ILE A 72 5.20 3.67 -1.22
CA ILE A 72 5.29 2.44 -2.02
C ILE A 72 5.69 2.78 -3.46
N THR A 73 6.30 1.82 -4.14
CA THR A 73 6.51 1.88 -5.60
C THR A 73 5.50 0.95 -6.26
N LEU A 74 4.76 1.44 -7.23
CA LEU A 74 3.80 0.62 -7.98
C LEU A 74 4.56 -0.36 -8.88
N ASN A 75 4.23 -1.65 -8.81
CA ASN A 75 4.90 -2.66 -9.65
C ASN A 75 4.27 -2.77 -11.04
N GLU A 76 3.04 -2.27 -11.20
CA GLU A 76 2.25 -2.31 -12.42
C GLU A 76 1.47 -1.00 -12.58
N GLU A 77 0.92 -0.76 -13.77
CA GLU A 77 -0.01 0.35 -13.97
C GLU A 77 -1.23 0.15 -13.06
N THR A 78 -1.51 1.13 -12.20
CA THR A 78 -2.58 1.02 -11.19
C THR A 78 -3.59 2.16 -11.37
N PRO A 79 -4.89 1.86 -11.53
CA PRO A 79 -5.92 2.87 -11.58
C PRO A 79 -6.30 3.36 -10.18
N PHE A 80 -6.39 4.68 -10.03
CA PHE A 80 -6.98 5.34 -8.87
C PHE A 80 -8.09 6.28 -9.32
N TYR A 81 -8.90 6.72 -8.36
CA TYR A 81 -9.99 7.65 -8.56
C TYR A 81 -9.63 9.01 -7.98
N ARG A 82 -10.05 10.08 -8.65
CA ARG A 82 -10.06 11.42 -8.07
C ARG A 82 -11.47 11.96 -8.15
N TYR A 83 -12.02 12.33 -6.99
CA TYR A 83 -13.29 13.02 -6.88
C TYR A 83 -13.02 14.54 -6.86
N TYR A 84 -13.68 15.26 -7.76
CA TYR A 84 -13.41 16.68 -8.00
C TYR A 84 -14.67 17.44 -8.41
N GLY A 85 -14.57 18.76 -8.44
CA GLY A 85 -15.66 19.67 -8.78
C GLY A 85 -15.48 21.02 -8.09
N GLY A 86 -16.30 22.01 -8.44
CA GLY A 86 -16.13 23.38 -7.97
C GLY A 86 -14.84 23.98 -8.50
N GLN A 87 -13.95 24.40 -7.62
CA GLN A 87 -12.61 24.90 -7.95
C GLN A 87 -11.58 23.76 -8.11
N SER A 88 -11.89 22.56 -7.61
CA SER A 88 -11.01 21.41 -7.73
C SER A 88 -11.06 20.82 -9.14
N GLY A 89 -9.92 20.83 -9.83
CA GLY A 89 -9.78 20.32 -11.19
C GLY A 89 -9.74 18.79 -11.29
N GLN A 90 -9.93 18.31 -12.53
CA GLN A 90 -9.93 16.89 -12.89
C GLN A 90 -8.60 16.18 -12.58
N LYS A 91 -7.48 16.91 -12.67
CA LYS A 91 -6.14 16.43 -12.36
C LYS A 91 -5.71 16.97 -11.00
N GLY A 92 -4.96 16.18 -10.24
CA GLY A 92 -4.40 16.62 -8.96
C GLY A 92 -3.51 15.55 -8.33
N LEU A 93 -2.91 15.90 -7.18
CA LEU A 93 -1.95 15.02 -6.51
C LEU A 93 -2.61 14.01 -5.57
N PHE A 94 -3.82 14.30 -5.12
CA PHE A 94 -4.60 13.41 -4.25
C PHE A 94 -5.58 12.59 -5.08
N MET A 95 -5.55 11.28 -4.85
CA MET A 95 -6.35 10.25 -5.48
C MET A 95 -6.72 9.20 -4.42
N THR A 96 -7.48 8.17 -4.79
CA THR A 96 -7.89 7.11 -3.87
C THR A 96 -8.21 5.81 -4.63
N PRO A 97 -7.95 4.62 -4.05
CA PRO A 97 -8.49 3.36 -4.57
C PRO A 97 -9.98 3.19 -4.27
N PHE A 98 -10.55 4.01 -3.38
CA PHE A 98 -11.95 3.94 -2.97
C PHE A 98 -12.89 4.35 -4.11
N PHE A 99 -13.77 3.42 -4.48
CA PHE A 99 -14.77 3.63 -5.51
C PHE A 99 -16.16 3.89 -4.91
N THR A 100 -16.79 4.96 -5.37
CA THR A 100 -18.20 5.25 -5.14
C THR A 100 -18.78 6.01 -6.32
N ASN A 101 -20.09 5.86 -6.52
CA ASN A 101 -20.87 6.67 -7.46
C ASN A 101 -21.67 7.77 -6.75
N TYR A 102 -21.61 7.86 -5.43
CA TYR A 102 -22.39 8.80 -4.62
C TYR A 102 -21.51 9.94 -4.11
N ARG A 103 -22.00 11.16 -4.23
CA ARG A 103 -21.28 12.37 -3.84
C ARG A 103 -21.11 12.44 -2.32
N SER A 104 -22.16 12.20 -1.56
CA SER A 104 -22.13 12.25 -0.08
C SER A 104 -21.04 11.33 0.48
N LYS A 105 -20.98 10.09 -0.05
CA LYS A 105 -20.00 9.07 0.32
C LYS A 105 -18.57 9.46 -0.05
N ALA A 106 -18.36 10.06 -1.23
CA ALA A 106 -17.03 10.56 -1.59
C ALA A 106 -16.57 11.68 -0.64
N ILE A 107 -17.48 12.59 -0.29
CA ILE A 107 -17.17 13.73 0.58
C ILE A 107 -16.87 13.28 2.01
N SER A 108 -17.75 12.45 2.59
CA SER A 108 -17.64 12.00 3.97
C SER A 108 -16.39 11.14 4.17
N SER A 109 -16.22 10.10 3.34
CA SER A 109 -15.17 9.11 3.52
C SER A 109 -13.76 9.58 3.15
N LEU A 110 -13.66 10.63 2.33
CA LEU A 110 -12.37 11.24 1.94
C LEU A 110 -12.20 12.65 2.53
N ALA A 111 -13.05 13.01 3.50
CA ALA A 111 -13.04 14.30 4.17
C ALA A 111 -12.92 15.50 3.20
N LEU A 112 -13.62 15.46 2.06
CA LEU A 112 -13.55 16.51 1.04
C LEU A 112 -14.39 17.71 1.49
N ASN A 113 -13.78 18.66 2.18
CA ASN A 113 -14.48 19.84 2.66
C ASN A 113 -14.91 20.75 1.47
N PRO A 114 -16.21 20.95 1.24
CA PRO A 114 -16.69 21.80 0.14
C PRO A 114 -16.28 23.26 0.27
N LEU A 115 -15.99 23.73 1.49
CA LEU A 115 -15.50 25.10 1.75
C LEU A 115 -14.10 25.33 1.17
N TRP A 116 -13.33 24.26 0.94
CA TRP A 116 -12.05 24.30 0.22
C TRP A 116 -12.23 24.26 -1.30
N GLY A 117 -13.47 24.36 -1.78
CA GLY A 117 -13.80 24.43 -3.20
C GLY A 117 -13.89 23.09 -3.91
N ASN A 118 -13.76 21.94 -3.22
CA ASN A 118 -14.02 20.62 -3.79
C ASN A 118 -15.39 20.10 -3.39
N ASN A 119 -16.37 20.20 -4.28
CA ASN A 119 -17.73 19.71 -4.05
C ASN A 119 -17.98 18.31 -4.63
N ALA A 120 -16.94 17.60 -5.09
CA ALA A 120 -16.98 16.22 -5.57
C ALA A 120 -18.10 15.91 -6.59
N MET A 121 -18.37 16.81 -7.53
CA MET A 121 -19.41 16.58 -8.56
C MET A 121 -19.07 15.48 -9.58
N TYR A 122 -17.79 15.21 -9.77
CA TYR A 122 -17.28 14.32 -10.81
C TYR A 122 -16.21 13.39 -10.26
N ARG A 123 -15.98 12.28 -10.96
CA ARG A 123 -14.87 11.37 -10.77
C ARG A 123 -14.06 11.25 -12.06
N SER A 124 -12.74 11.28 -11.93
CA SER A 124 -11.80 10.85 -12.96
C SER A 124 -11.05 9.60 -12.52
N ILE A 125 -10.59 8.85 -13.50
CA ILE A 125 -9.68 7.72 -13.30
C ILE A 125 -8.27 8.21 -13.65
N ALA A 126 -7.33 8.03 -12.74
CA ALA A 126 -5.92 8.31 -12.90
C ALA A 126 -5.18 6.98 -12.96
N LYS A 127 -4.66 6.61 -14.14
CA LYS A 127 -3.82 5.41 -14.25
C LYS A 127 -2.37 5.82 -14.06
N LEU A 128 -1.81 5.40 -12.93
CA LEU A 128 -0.41 5.67 -12.59
C LEU A 128 0.45 4.54 -13.15
N PRO A 129 1.51 4.83 -13.92
CA PRO A 129 2.36 3.80 -14.50
C PRO A 129 3.15 3.04 -13.43
N ALA A 130 3.59 1.83 -13.78
CA ALA A 130 4.57 1.08 -12.99
C ALA A 130 5.84 1.92 -12.73
N GLY A 131 6.47 1.70 -11.58
CA GLY A 131 7.63 2.45 -11.11
C GLY A 131 7.29 3.79 -10.44
N THR A 132 6.02 4.20 -10.43
CA THR A 132 5.60 5.42 -9.72
C THR A 132 5.69 5.23 -8.21
N LYS A 133 6.35 6.16 -7.51
CA LYS A 133 6.32 6.23 -6.05
C LYS A 133 5.09 7.00 -5.58
N VAL A 134 4.35 6.48 -4.62
CA VAL A 134 3.20 7.18 -4.02
C VAL A 134 3.20 7.02 -2.51
N ALA A 135 2.63 8.00 -1.82
CA ALA A 135 2.25 7.86 -0.42
C ALA A 135 0.83 7.32 -0.32
N ILE A 136 0.62 6.26 0.46
CA ILE A 136 -0.70 5.67 0.69
C ILE A 136 -0.97 5.55 2.19
N GLY A 137 -2.20 5.87 2.60
CA GLY A 137 -2.64 5.80 4.00
C GLY A 137 -4.12 6.08 4.11
N VAL A 138 -4.64 6.06 5.34
CA VAL A 138 -6.05 6.39 5.64
C VAL A 138 -6.21 7.90 5.69
N VAL A 139 -7.32 8.44 5.19
CA VAL A 139 -7.65 9.88 5.27
C VAL A 139 -8.01 10.24 6.72
N ALA A 140 -7.38 11.30 7.24
CA ALA A 140 -7.74 11.88 8.52
C ALA A 140 -9.13 12.54 8.47
N GLY A 141 -9.90 12.39 9.53
CA GLY A 141 -11.17 13.10 9.69
C GLY A 141 -10.97 14.57 10.05
N ILE A 142 -11.88 15.42 9.58
CA ILE A 142 -11.90 16.87 9.89
C ILE A 142 -13.00 17.18 10.91
N SER A 143 -14.11 16.45 10.87
CA SER A 143 -15.27 16.63 11.76
C SER A 143 -16.11 15.36 11.81
N LYS A 144 -17.15 15.31 12.66
CA LYS A 144 -18.13 14.20 12.70
C LYS A 144 -18.76 13.93 11.32
N CYS A 145 -19.07 14.99 10.56
CA CYS A 145 -19.60 14.91 9.20
C CYS A 145 -18.61 14.42 8.15
N LEU A 146 -17.33 14.71 8.36
CA LEU A 146 -16.23 14.41 7.45
C LEU A 146 -15.22 13.53 8.18
N PRO A 147 -15.62 12.30 8.56
CA PRO A 147 -14.80 11.43 9.40
C PRO A 147 -13.57 10.90 8.66
N GLY A 148 -13.52 10.99 7.32
CA GLY A 148 -12.47 10.35 6.55
C GLY A 148 -12.58 8.82 6.64
N GLY A 149 -11.46 8.14 6.83
CA GLY A 149 -11.42 6.70 7.11
C GLY A 149 -11.22 5.80 5.88
N GLU A 150 -11.39 6.31 4.66
CA GLU A 150 -10.98 5.57 3.46
C GLU A 150 -9.52 5.80 3.10
N LYS A 151 -8.96 4.96 2.24
CA LYS A 151 -7.58 5.11 1.79
C LYS A 151 -7.46 6.29 0.83
N GLN A 152 -6.40 7.08 0.97
CA GLN A 152 -5.95 8.04 -0.03
C GLN A 152 -4.56 7.71 -0.54
N VAL A 153 -4.28 8.22 -1.73
CA VAL A 153 -3.01 8.14 -2.43
C VAL A 153 -2.59 9.55 -2.79
N TYR A 154 -1.41 9.95 -2.33
CA TYR A 154 -0.77 11.19 -2.71
C TYR A 154 0.40 10.91 -3.65
N TYR A 155 0.47 11.65 -4.75
CA TYR A 155 1.62 11.67 -5.67
C TYR A 155 2.64 12.71 -5.18
N PRO A 156 3.77 12.30 -4.57
CA PRO A 156 4.69 13.24 -3.95
C PRO A 156 5.61 13.87 -4.97
N LYS A 157 5.47 15.17 -5.24
CA LYS A 157 6.33 15.90 -6.20
C LYS A 157 7.83 15.90 -5.85
N ASN A 158 8.17 15.71 -4.57
CA ASN A 158 9.50 15.97 -4.00
C ASN A 158 10.27 14.72 -3.55
N ILE A 159 9.70 13.51 -3.61
CA ILE A 159 10.37 12.28 -3.17
C ILE A 159 10.90 11.51 -4.38
N GLY A 160 12.08 11.89 -4.88
CA GLY A 160 12.83 11.14 -5.90
C GLY A 160 12.04 10.83 -7.18
N GLN A 161 11.02 11.63 -7.48
CA GLN A 161 10.20 11.44 -8.68
C GLN A 161 10.98 11.90 -9.90
N ASN A 162 10.77 11.20 -11.01
CA ASN A 162 10.95 11.82 -12.31
C ASN A 162 9.72 12.74 -12.55
N SER A 163 9.93 14.06 -12.53
CA SER A 163 8.86 15.06 -12.66
C SER A 163 8.02 14.92 -13.93
N ASN A 164 8.53 14.24 -14.96
CA ASN A 164 7.80 13.92 -16.18
C ASN A 164 6.70 12.87 -15.98
N LEU A 165 6.77 12.02 -14.93
CA LEU A 165 5.82 10.93 -14.72
C LEU A 165 4.40 11.43 -14.42
N PHE A 166 4.23 12.60 -13.80
CA PHE A 166 2.89 13.17 -13.57
C PHE A 166 2.15 13.47 -14.88
N ASN A 167 2.89 13.88 -15.92
CA ASN A 167 2.35 14.14 -17.25
C ASN A 167 2.00 12.85 -18.00
N LEU A 168 2.56 11.71 -17.57
CA LEU A 168 2.25 10.39 -18.13
C LEU A 168 1.03 9.74 -17.49
N ILE A 169 0.49 10.29 -16.41
CA ILE A 169 -0.75 9.78 -15.81
C ILE A 169 -1.88 9.93 -16.83
N ASP A 170 -2.47 8.81 -17.22
CA ASP A 170 -3.67 8.78 -18.06
C ASP A 170 -4.88 9.17 -17.21
N TRP A 171 -5.33 10.41 -17.38
CA TRP A 171 -6.52 10.96 -16.72
C TRP A 171 -7.72 10.74 -17.63
N SER A 172 -8.44 9.64 -17.40
CA SER A 172 -9.60 9.27 -18.20
C SER A 172 -10.92 9.58 -17.50
N SER A 173 -11.88 10.01 -18.33
CA SER A 173 -13.29 10.33 -18.04
C SER A 173 -13.58 11.42 -17.00
N LYS A 174 -14.58 12.24 -17.33
CA LYS A 174 -15.36 13.06 -16.38
C LYS A 174 -16.67 12.31 -16.16
N THR A 175 -16.73 11.50 -15.11
CA THR A 175 -17.95 10.75 -14.77
C THR A 175 -18.73 11.52 -13.72
N PRO A 176 -19.96 11.98 -13.98
CA PRO A 176 -20.80 12.60 -12.96
C PRO A 176 -21.10 11.64 -11.81
N LEU A 177 -21.09 12.14 -10.58
CA LEU A 177 -21.60 11.38 -9.43
C LEU A 177 -23.11 11.53 -9.32
N LYS A 178 -23.74 10.53 -8.71
CA LYS A 178 -25.11 10.62 -8.20
C LYS A 178 -25.12 11.64 -7.08
N MET A 179 -25.95 12.67 -7.25
CA MET A 179 -26.12 13.71 -6.24
C MET A 179 -27.06 13.20 -5.17
N ASP A 180 -26.53 13.12 -3.96
CA ASP A 180 -27.23 12.77 -2.75
C ASP A 180 -26.75 13.69 -1.62
N ASP A 181 -27.61 13.87 -0.64
CA ASP A 181 -27.37 14.80 0.46
C ASP A 181 -26.34 14.22 1.41
N LEU A 182 -25.41 15.07 1.86
CA LEU A 182 -24.55 14.73 2.98
C LEU A 182 -25.39 14.89 4.25
N VAL A 183 -25.78 13.78 4.84
CA VAL A 183 -26.46 13.78 6.15
C VAL A 183 -25.39 13.89 7.22
N CYS A 184 -25.45 14.98 7.96
CA CYS A 184 -24.69 15.21 9.18
C CYS A 184 -25.66 15.04 10.34
N ASP A 185 -25.44 14.04 11.19
CA ASP A 185 -26.16 14.00 12.46
C ASP A 185 -25.55 15.07 13.36
N ASP A 186 -26.26 16.19 13.48
CA ASP A 186 -25.94 17.30 14.38
C ASP A 186 -26.27 16.89 15.83
N ASP A 187 -25.63 15.83 16.33
CA ASP A 187 -25.75 15.44 17.73
C ASP A 187 -24.56 16.05 18.50
N ASP A 188 -24.83 17.21 19.10
CA ASP A 188 -24.01 17.90 20.12
C ASP A 188 -23.77 17.01 21.34
#